data_AF-A0A957DS28-F1
#
_entry.id   AF-A0A957DS28-F1
#
_cell.length_a   1.000
_cell.length_b   1.000
_cell.length_c   1.000
_cell.angle_alpha   90.00
_cell.angle_beta   90.00
_cell.angle_gamma   90.00
#
_symmetry.space_group_name_H-M   'P 1'
#
loop_
_entity.id
_entity.type
_entity.pdbx_description
1 polymer ?
#
loop_
_entity_poly.entity_id
_entity_poly.type
_entity_poly.pdbx_seq_one_letter_code
_entity_poly.pdbx_strand_id
1 'polypeptide(L)'
;MNEQRGWLLDVYAAEADGLVLWLLAEDGRRLRLTQRFPITFYAHGPFPRLRELWRFLQREALAGVPPGQLSLSRVRREDLFAGPLDVLAVEVANPALQPRLFRQVARRFPDLTYYDADIPLGLRYAAVFNIFPLCHCEVVVDENGRIQQITPLESRWDVAPSQPPLKSLTIEPNEDPSHREPTFLWIDDGRSRRQ
;
A
#
# COMPACT_ATOMS: atom_id res chain seq x y z
N MET A 1 24.43 4.66 -3.63
CA MET A 1 23.32 3.68 -3.72
C MET A 1 23.84 2.36 -3.19
N ASN A 2 23.04 1.64 -2.41
CA ASN A 2 23.44 0.41 -1.75
C ASN A 2 22.42 -0.70 -2.07
N GLU A 3 22.89 -1.90 -2.33
CA GLU A 3 22.06 -3.08 -2.59
C GLU A 3 21.82 -3.81 -1.27
N GLN A 4 20.57 -4.17 -0.98
CA GLN A 4 20.20 -4.96 0.18
C GLN A 4 19.32 -6.13 -0.28
N ARG A 5 19.54 -7.30 0.31
CA ARG A 5 18.71 -8.50 0.07
C ARG A 5 18.01 -8.91 1.35
N GLY A 6 16.80 -9.40 1.21
CA GLY A 6 15.99 -9.79 2.36
C GLY A 6 14.56 -10.16 2.00
N TRP A 7 13.74 -10.37 3.02
CA TRP A 7 12.34 -10.74 2.87
C TRP A 7 11.42 -9.55 3.16
N LEU A 8 10.44 -9.34 2.29
CA LEU A 8 9.42 -8.32 2.47
C LEU A 8 8.45 -8.70 3.59
N LEU A 9 8.45 -7.94 4.69
CA LEU A 9 7.57 -8.19 5.82
C LEU A 9 6.23 -7.47 5.70
N ASP A 10 6.26 -6.19 5.34
CA ASP A 10 5.05 -5.36 5.31
C ASP A 10 5.19 -4.19 4.34
N VAL A 11 4.03 -3.72 3.82
CA VAL A 11 3.89 -2.59 2.90
C VAL A 11 2.66 -1.79 3.31
N TYR A 12 2.87 -0.55 3.73
CA TYR A 12 1.78 0.33 4.16
C TYR A 12 2.03 1.79 3.79
N ALA A 13 0.99 2.61 3.88
CA ALA A 13 1.08 4.04 3.66
C ALA A 13 1.30 4.79 4.99
N ALA A 14 2.18 5.79 4.97
CA ALA A 14 2.38 6.75 6.04
C ALA A 14 2.18 8.17 5.50
N GLU A 15 1.48 9.03 6.25
CA GLU A 15 1.15 10.39 5.79
C GLU A 15 2.42 11.23 5.52
N ALA A 16 3.45 11.11 6.36
CA ALA A 16 4.69 11.87 6.19
C ALA A 16 5.63 11.29 5.12
N ASP A 17 5.66 9.95 4.98
CA ASP A 17 6.72 9.25 4.26
C ASP A 17 6.25 8.58 2.96
N GLY A 18 4.95 8.60 2.67
CA GLY A 18 4.39 7.94 1.48
C GLY A 18 4.30 6.42 1.67
N LEU A 19 4.81 5.65 0.71
CA LEU A 19 4.87 4.20 0.83
C LEU A 19 6.04 3.80 1.74
N VAL A 20 5.77 2.99 2.76
CA VAL A 20 6.75 2.42 3.69
C VAL A 20 6.80 0.92 3.51
N LEU A 21 8.01 0.37 3.53
CA LEU A 21 8.29 -1.05 3.45
C LEU A 21 9.18 -1.49 4.59
N TRP A 22 8.93 -2.67 5.13
CA TRP A 22 9.84 -3.35 6.05
C TRP A 22 10.50 -4.53 5.37
N LEU A 23 11.83 -4.48 5.30
CA LEU A 23 12.66 -5.57 4.81
C LEU A 23 13.38 -6.23 5.99
N LEU A 24 13.26 -7.55 6.12
CA LEU A 24 14.16 -8.34 6.94
C LEU A 24 15.39 -8.67 6.10
N ALA A 25 16.48 -7.95 6.32
CA ALA A 25 17.74 -8.20 5.61
C ALA A 25 18.32 -9.57 5.98
N GLU A 26 19.11 -10.15 5.08
CA GLU A 26 19.78 -11.45 5.29
C GLU A 26 20.71 -11.46 6.52
N ASP A 27 21.28 -10.30 6.87
CA ASP A 27 22.09 -10.12 8.08
C ASP A 27 21.25 -10.00 9.37
N GLY A 28 19.93 -10.10 9.27
CA GLY A 28 18.98 -10.02 10.37
C GLY A 28 18.57 -8.60 10.76
N ARG A 29 19.08 -7.54 10.12
CA ARG A 29 18.57 -6.17 10.36
C ARG A 29 17.14 -6.03 9.83
N ARG A 30 16.34 -5.20 10.50
CA ARG A 30 15.01 -4.78 10.01
C ARG A 30 15.15 -3.38 9.44
N LEU A 31 15.03 -3.28 8.13
CA LEU A 31 15.20 -2.01 7.42
C LEU A 31 13.81 -1.42 7.16
N ARG A 32 13.59 -0.23 7.69
CA ARG A 32 12.46 0.61 7.31
C ARG A 32 12.86 1.41 6.08
N LEU A 33 12.19 1.15 4.96
CA LEU A 33 12.47 1.77 3.68
C LEU A 33 11.25 2.55 3.21
N THR A 34 11.48 3.49 2.29
CA THR A 34 10.40 4.27 1.66
C THR A 34 10.49 4.18 0.15
N GLN A 35 9.38 4.41 -0.55
CA GLN A 35 9.41 4.49 -2.01
C GLN A 35 8.38 5.49 -2.52
N ARG A 36 8.73 6.20 -3.59
CA ARG A 36 7.75 6.98 -4.34
C ARG A 36 6.87 6.00 -5.12
N PHE A 37 5.59 5.95 -4.79
CA PHE A 37 4.63 5.05 -5.41
C PHE A 37 3.30 5.76 -5.62
N PRO A 38 3.18 6.66 -6.62
CA PRO A 38 1.91 7.31 -6.91
C PRO A 38 0.87 6.25 -7.29
N ILE A 39 -0.37 6.43 -6.82
CA ILE A 39 -1.46 5.53 -7.15
C ILE A 39 -2.55 6.26 -7.91
N THR A 40 -3.07 5.63 -8.95
CA THR A 40 -4.14 6.17 -9.78
C THR A 40 -5.43 5.39 -9.53
N PHE A 41 -6.53 6.12 -9.39
CA PHE A 41 -7.87 5.59 -9.55
C PHE A 41 -8.57 6.34 -10.69
N TYR A 42 -9.64 5.76 -11.22
CA TYR A 42 -10.32 6.31 -12.39
C TYR A 42 -11.79 6.58 -12.11
N ALA A 43 -12.35 7.56 -12.80
CA ALA A 43 -13.78 7.84 -12.81
C ALA A 43 -14.31 7.85 -14.25
N HIS A 44 -15.44 7.19 -14.46
CA HIS A 44 -16.18 7.14 -15.72
C HIS A 44 -17.60 7.67 -15.53
N GLY A 45 -18.16 8.25 -16.60
CA GLY A 45 -19.54 8.73 -16.64
C GLY A 45 -19.72 9.84 -17.66
N PRO A 46 -20.88 10.53 -17.65
CA PRO A 46 -21.16 11.61 -18.58
C PRO A 46 -20.09 12.72 -18.50
N PHE A 47 -19.62 13.19 -19.66
CA PHE A 47 -18.55 14.18 -19.75
C PHE A 47 -18.79 15.45 -18.89
N PRO A 48 -20.00 16.04 -18.83
CA PRO A 48 -20.26 17.18 -17.95
C PRO A 48 -19.97 16.88 -16.47
N ARG A 49 -20.30 15.66 -16.01
CA ARG A 49 -20.07 15.20 -14.64
C ARG A 49 -18.58 15.00 -14.36
N LEU A 50 -17.84 14.40 -15.30
CA LEU A 50 -16.38 14.30 -15.20
C LEU A 50 -15.70 15.67 -15.17
N ARG A 51 -16.22 16.67 -15.90
CA ARG A 51 -15.72 18.05 -15.85
C ARG A 51 -16.00 18.72 -14.52
N GLU A 52 -17.15 18.47 -13.89
CA GLU A 52 -17.44 18.94 -12.54
C GLU A 52 -16.50 18.30 -11.51
N LEU A 53 -16.27 16.99 -11.60
CA LEU A 53 -15.31 16.28 -10.75
C LEU A 53 -13.89 16.85 -10.92
N TRP A 54 -13.44 17.06 -12.15
CA TRP A 54 -12.16 17.72 -12.45
C TRP A 54 -12.03 19.06 -11.75
N ARG A 55 -13.05 19.93 -11.87
CA ARG A 55 -13.09 21.24 -11.22
C ARG A 55 -13.18 21.16 -9.70
N PHE A 56 -13.75 20.09 -9.15
CA PHE A 56 -13.77 19.84 -7.72
C PHE A 56 -12.37 19.44 -7.22
N LEU A 57 -11.69 18.55 -7.93
CA LEU A 57 -10.34 18.08 -7.62
C LEU A 57 -9.25 19.15 -7.80
N GLN A 58 -9.43 20.09 -8.74
CA GLN A 58 -8.49 21.20 -8.97
C GLN A 58 -8.56 22.32 -7.93
N ARG A 59 -9.64 22.42 -7.16
CA ARG A 59 -9.70 23.43 -6.10
C ARG A 59 -8.71 23.02 -5.02
N GLU A 60 -7.78 23.91 -4.68
CA GLU A 60 -6.71 23.72 -3.66
C GLU A 60 -7.21 23.34 -2.24
N ALA A 61 -8.52 23.16 -2.07
CA ALA A 61 -9.19 22.92 -0.80
C ALA A 61 -10.06 21.64 -0.82
N LEU A 62 -9.56 20.54 -1.39
CA LEU A 62 -9.95 19.25 -0.81
C LEU A 62 -9.32 19.21 0.58
N ALA A 63 -10.13 19.47 1.60
CA ALA A 63 -9.67 19.56 2.98
C ALA A 63 -8.78 18.34 3.31
N GLY A 64 -7.49 18.58 3.54
CA GLY A 64 -6.50 17.57 3.88
C GLY A 64 -5.65 17.00 2.75
N VAL A 65 -5.66 17.56 1.54
CA VAL A 65 -4.71 17.19 0.46
C VAL A 65 -3.79 18.38 0.14
N PRO A 66 -2.47 18.30 0.42
CA PRO A 66 -1.53 19.37 0.10
C PRO A 66 -1.43 19.68 -1.41
N PRO A 67 -1.05 20.90 -1.80
CA PRO A 67 -0.78 21.25 -3.19
C PRO A 67 0.25 20.30 -3.84
N GLY A 68 0.08 20.01 -5.12
CA GLY A 68 1.00 19.16 -5.89
C GLY A 68 0.88 17.65 -5.60
N GLN A 69 -0.06 17.23 -4.75
CA GLN A 69 -0.30 15.79 -4.48
C GLN A 69 -1.20 15.11 -5.52
N LEU A 70 -1.89 15.87 -6.36
CA LEU A 70 -2.83 15.35 -7.35
C LEU A 70 -2.41 15.72 -8.77
N SER A 71 -2.45 14.73 -9.66
CA SER A 71 -2.36 14.93 -11.10
C SER A 71 -3.62 14.36 -11.75
N LEU A 72 -4.23 15.15 -12.63
CA LEU A 72 -5.47 14.79 -13.30
C LEU A 72 -5.21 14.69 -14.80
N SER A 73 -5.72 13.64 -15.44
CA SER A 73 -5.66 13.51 -16.89
C SER A 73 -6.87 12.78 -17.44
N ARG A 74 -7.24 13.07 -18.69
CA ARG A 74 -8.19 12.24 -19.43
C ARG A 74 -7.40 11.17 -20.17
N VAL A 75 -7.78 9.91 -20.00
CA VAL A 75 -7.14 8.77 -20.66
C VAL A 75 -8.20 7.80 -21.17
N ARG A 76 -7.83 6.97 -22.15
CA ARG A 76 -8.65 5.85 -22.59
C ARG A 76 -8.14 4.57 -21.92
N ARG A 77 -9.06 3.78 -21.36
CA ARG A 77 -8.77 2.49 -20.69
C ARG A 77 -9.72 1.41 -21.19
N GLU A 78 -9.31 0.16 -21.09
CA GLU A 78 -10.16 -0.99 -21.43
C GLU A 78 -11.00 -1.38 -20.20
N ASP A 79 -12.31 -1.37 -20.36
CA ASP A 79 -13.25 -1.98 -19.42
C ASP A 79 -13.49 -3.44 -19.83
N LEU A 80 -13.57 -4.34 -18.86
CA LEU A 80 -13.71 -5.78 -19.09
C LEU A 80 -14.96 -6.15 -19.91
N PHE A 81 -16.04 -5.36 -19.82
CA PHE A 81 -17.31 -5.64 -20.45
C PHE A 81 -17.69 -4.62 -21.53
N ALA A 82 -17.45 -3.33 -21.27
CA ALA A 82 -17.81 -2.24 -22.17
C ALA A 82 -16.73 -1.94 -23.22
N GLY A 83 -15.54 -2.55 -23.10
CA GLY A 83 -14.41 -2.28 -23.98
C GLY A 83 -13.79 -0.89 -23.72
N PRO A 84 -13.26 -0.20 -24.73
CA PRO A 84 -12.52 1.03 -24.52
C PRO A 84 -13.38 2.22 -24.03
N LEU A 85 -13.12 2.73 -22.82
CA LEU A 85 -13.80 3.87 -22.21
C LEU A 85 -12.90 5.09 -22.04
N ASP A 86 -13.48 6.29 -22.17
CA ASP A 86 -12.89 7.53 -21.69
C ASP A 86 -13.07 7.64 -20.17
N VAL A 87 -11.97 7.89 -19.46
CA VAL A 87 -11.97 8.01 -18.00
C VAL A 87 -11.15 9.23 -17.55
N LEU A 88 -11.53 9.78 -16.41
CA LEU A 88 -10.70 10.71 -15.66
C LEU A 88 -9.76 9.90 -14.76
N ALA A 89 -8.46 9.97 -15.03
CA ALA A 89 -7.42 9.45 -14.15
C ALA A 89 -7.12 10.48 -13.05
N VAL A 90 -7.18 10.02 -11.81
CA VAL A 90 -6.82 10.79 -10.61
C VAL A 90 -5.61 10.11 -9.97
N GLU A 91 -4.42 10.64 -10.24
CA GLU A 91 -3.17 10.17 -9.65
C GLU A 91 -2.90 10.91 -8.34
N VAL A 92 -2.62 10.15 -7.29
CA VAL A 92 -2.30 10.64 -5.95
C VAL A 92 -0.86 10.30 -5.64
N ALA A 93 -0.02 11.32 -5.44
CA ALA A 93 1.42 11.15 -5.22
C ALA A 93 1.73 10.41 -3.92
N ASN A 94 0.99 10.70 -2.84
CA ASN A 94 1.06 9.97 -1.57
C ASN A 94 -0.14 9.01 -1.41
N PRO A 95 0.09 7.69 -1.42
CA PRO A 95 -0.97 6.69 -1.23
C PRO A 95 -1.81 6.84 0.04
N ALA A 96 -1.26 7.43 1.12
CA ALA A 96 -1.99 7.66 2.36
C ALA A 96 -3.23 8.55 2.18
N LEU A 97 -3.19 9.46 1.20
CA LEU A 97 -4.24 10.44 0.96
C LEU A 97 -5.41 9.86 0.14
N GLN A 98 -5.16 8.80 -0.64
CA GLN A 98 -6.14 8.30 -1.60
C GLN A 98 -7.44 7.79 -0.95
N PRO A 99 -7.44 7.01 0.15
CA PRO A 99 -8.69 6.49 0.71
C PRO A 99 -9.63 7.61 1.17
N ARG A 100 -9.06 8.66 1.79
CA ARG A 100 -9.82 9.83 2.22
C ARG A 100 -10.37 10.61 1.02
N LEU A 101 -9.53 10.85 0.01
CA LEU A 101 -9.91 11.53 -1.22
C LEU A 101 -11.04 10.80 -1.94
N PHE A 102 -10.91 9.48 -2.12
CA PHE A 102 -11.90 8.66 -2.78
C PHE A 102 -13.25 8.70 -2.04
N ARG A 103 -13.26 8.56 -0.70
CA ARG A 103 -14.50 8.70 0.08
C ARG A 103 -15.21 10.04 -0.14
N GLN A 104 -14.45 11.13 -0.22
CA GLN A 104 -15.02 12.47 -0.46
C GLN A 104 -15.61 12.58 -1.87
N VAL A 105 -14.88 12.09 -2.88
CA VAL A 105 -15.29 12.10 -4.28
C VAL A 105 -16.52 11.22 -4.50
N ALA A 106 -16.50 9.97 -4.04
CA ALA A 106 -17.61 9.02 -4.18
C ALA A 106 -18.89 9.53 -3.51
N ARG A 107 -18.78 10.20 -2.35
CA ARG A 107 -19.92 10.83 -1.69
C ARG A 107 -20.49 12.01 -2.48
N ARG A 108 -19.65 12.79 -3.16
CA ARG A 108 -20.06 14.02 -3.88
C ARG A 108 -20.54 13.75 -5.30
N PHE A 109 -20.04 12.68 -5.91
CA PHE A 109 -20.35 12.26 -7.27
C PHE A 109 -20.70 10.76 -7.26
N PRO A 110 -21.79 10.36 -6.60
CA PRO A 110 -22.20 8.95 -6.49
C PRO A 110 -22.72 8.38 -7.81
N ASP A 111 -23.01 9.26 -8.78
CA ASP A 111 -23.50 8.91 -10.12
C ASP A 111 -22.38 8.46 -11.08
N LEU A 112 -21.12 8.64 -10.70
CA LEU A 112 -19.96 8.19 -11.49
C LEU A 112 -19.56 6.76 -11.12
N THR A 113 -19.03 6.03 -12.10
CA THR A 113 -18.41 4.72 -11.88
C THR A 113 -16.94 4.91 -11.56
N TYR A 114 -16.44 4.25 -10.52
CA TYR A 114 -15.05 4.33 -10.10
C TYR A 114 -14.34 3.00 -10.32
N TYR A 115 -13.13 3.07 -10.84
CA TYR A 115 -12.27 1.92 -11.06
C TYR A 115 -10.97 2.10 -10.30
N ASP A 116 -10.37 0.99 -9.91
CA ASP A 116 -9.12 0.94 -9.17
C ASP A 116 -9.13 1.93 -8.01
N ALA A 117 -10.24 2.05 -7.27
CA ALA A 117 -10.34 3.01 -6.17
C ALA A 117 -10.20 2.34 -4.79
N ASP A 118 -10.44 1.04 -4.74
CA ASP A 118 -10.53 0.20 -3.54
C ASP A 118 -9.48 -0.93 -3.53
N ILE A 119 -8.61 -1.03 -4.55
CA ILE A 119 -7.52 -2.01 -4.55
C ILE A 119 -6.57 -1.71 -3.38
N PRO A 120 -6.34 -2.65 -2.45
CA PRO A 120 -5.43 -2.49 -1.32
C PRO A 120 -4.01 -2.13 -1.75
N LEU A 121 -3.35 -1.26 -0.98
CA LEU A 121 -2.02 -0.73 -1.35
C LEU A 121 -0.96 -1.82 -1.53
N GLY A 122 -0.88 -2.76 -0.59
CA GLY A 122 0.04 -3.90 -0.68
C GLY A 122 -0.20 -4.72 -1.95
N LEU A 123 -1.46 -4.90 -2.36
CA LEU A 123 -1.80 -5.63 -3.59
C LEU A 123 -1.40 -4.85 -4.86
N ARG A 124 -1.59 -3.54 -4.88
CA ARG A 124 -1.11 -2.70 -6.01
C ARG A 124 0.39 -2.80 -6.16
N TYR A 125 1.09 -2.66 -5.04
CA TYR A 125 2.54 -2.69 -5.01
C TYR A 125 3.08 -4.06 -5.46
N ALA A 126 2.49 -5.15 -4.93
CA ALA A 126 2.73 -6.51 -5.36
C ALA A 126 2.52 -6.71 -6.87
N ALA A 127 1.42 -6.20 -7.41
CA ALA A 127 1.10 -6.33 -8.84
C ALA A 127 2.10 -5.59 -9.75
N VAL A 128 2.53 -4.37 -9.35
CA VAL A 128 3.46 -3.56 -10.15
C VAL A 128 4.87 -4.14 -10.16
N PHE A 129 5.37 -4.61 -9.01
CA PHE A 129 6.75 -5.06 -8.87
C PHE A 129 6.90 -6.60 -8.89
N ASN A 130 5.80 -7.32 -9.10
CA ASN A 130 5.74 -8.78 -9.08
C ASN A 130 6.31 -9.39 -7.78
N ILE A 131 6.08 -8.73 -6.66
CA ILE A 131 6.46 -9.20 -5.33
C ILE A 131 5.24 -9.72 -4.58
N PHE A 132 5.45 -10.40 -3.47
CA PHE A 132 4.41 -11.01 -2.65
C PHE A 132 4.82 -10.99 -1.17
N PRO A 133 3.88 -11.24 -0.22
CA PRO A 133 4.22 -11.30 1.19
C PRO A 133 5.35 -12.31 1.45
N LEU A 134 6.34 -11.90 2.24
CA LEU A 134 7.54 -12.69 2.55
C LEU A 134 8.43 -13.01 1.34
N CYS A 135 8.22 -12.36 0.19
CA CYS A 135 9.07 -12.51 -0.98
C CYS A 135 10.52 -12.13 -0.64
N HIS A 136 11.45 -13.03 -0.91
CA HIS A 136 12.87 -12.71 -0.96
C HIS A 136 13.16 -11.83 -2.19
N CYS A 137 13.75 -10.67 -1.94
CA CYS A 137 13.95 -9.66 -2.96
C CYS A 137 15.25 -8.89 -2.73
N GLU A 138 15.74 -8.31 -3.83
CA GLU A 138 16.81 -7.33 -3.82
C GLU A 138 16.22 -5.94 -3.94
N VAL A 139 16.72 -5.01 -3.13
CA VAL A 139 16.37 -3.60 -3.20
C VAL A 139 17.63 -2.75 -3.38
N VAL A 140 17.54 -1.80 -4.32
CA VAL A 140 18.56 -0.75 -4.48
C VAL A 140 18.04 0.48 -3.74
N VAL A 141 18.77 0.91 -2.72
CA VAL A 141 18.39 2.04 -1.86
C VAL A 141 19.37 3.21 -1.98
N ASP A 142 18.85 4.42 -1.87
CA ASP A 142 19.68 5.61 -1.70
C ASP A 142 20.16 5.78 -0.24
N GLU A 143 20.94 6.84 0.01
CA GLU A 143 21.51 7.15 1.33
C GLU A 143 20.44 7.45 2.40
N ASN A 144 19.21 7.78 1.99
CA ASN A 144 18.09 8.09 2.87
C ASN A 144 17.16 6.88 3.07
N GLY A 145 17.53 5.70 2.58
CA GLY A 145 16.68 4.50 2.64
C GLY A 145 15.48 4.54 1.70
N ARG A 146 15.53 5.34 0.61
CA ARG A 146 14.52 5.31 -0.45
C ARG A 146 14.86 4.25 -1.48
N ILE A 147 13.92 3.35 -1.72
CA ILE A 147 14.01 2.33 -2.75
C ILE A 147 13.93 3.00 -4.13
N GLN A 148 14.95 2.76 -4.94
CA GLN A 148 14.99 3.14 -6.35
C GLN A 148 14.53 1.98 -7.24
N GLN A 149 14.86 0.75 -6.84
CA GLN A 149 14.46 -0.47 -7.52
C GLN A 149 14.23 -1.58 -6.50
N ILE A 150 13.22 -2.41 -6.76
CA ILE A 150 12.95 -3.66 -6.06
C ILE A 150 12.83 -4.76 -7.11
N THR A 151 13.40 -5.93 -6.86
CA THR A 151 13.36 -7.05 -7.78
C THR A 151 13.17 -8.35 -6.99
N PRO A 152 12.11 -9.14 -7.27
CA PRO A 152 11.93 -10.43 -6.62
C PRO A 152 13.06 -11.38 -7.02
N LEU A 153 13.61 -12.11 -6.05
CA LEU A 153 14.63 -13.14 -6.27
C LEU A 153 14.03 -14.54 -6.35
N GLU A 154 12.72 -14.66 -6.09
CA GLU A 154 11.93 -15.88 -6.13
C GLU A 154 10.59 -15.62 -6.83
N SER A 155 9.96 -16.69 -7.30
CA SER A 155 8.67 -16.64 -7.98
C SER A 155 7.53 -16.97 -7.01
N ARG A 156 6.40 -16.29 -7.16
CA ARG A 156 5.15 -16.61 -6.44
C ARG A 156 4.60 -18.01 -6.73
N TRP A 157 5.16 -18.70 -7.74
CA TRP A 157 4.80 -20.05 -8.15
C TRP A 157 5.78 -21.11 -7.66
N ASP A 158 6.82 -20.71 -6.92
CA ASP A 158 7.80 -21.64 -6.37
C ASP A 158 7.13 -22.51 -5.30
N VAL A 159 7.40 -23.81 -5.38
CA VAL A 159 6.80 -24.82 -4.48
C VAL A 159 7.38 -24.74 -3.06
N ALA A 160 8.64 -24.28 -2.96
CA ALA A 160 9.38 -24.16 -1.71
C ALA A 160 10.15 -22.83 -1.68
N PRO A 161 9.45 -21.70 -1.52
CA PRO A 161 10.09 -20.40 -1.41
C PRO A 161 10.98 -20.33 -0.17
N SER A 162 11.95 -19.42 -0.18
CA SER A 162 12.83 -19.23 0.96
C SER A 162 12.02 -18.77 2.18
N GLN A 163 12.36 -19.31 3.36
CA GLN A 163 11.67 -18.92 4.59
C GLN A 163 12.47 -17.85 5.33
N PRO A 164 11.88 -16.67 5.61
CA PRO A 164 12.55 -15.68 6.43
C PRO A 164 12.85 -16.23 7.83
N PRO A 165 14.00 -15.90 8.43
CA PRO A 165 14.34 -16.27 9.80
C PRO A 165 13.55 -15.41 10.80
N LEU A 166 12.24 -15.62 10.84
CA LEU A 166 11.32 -14.90 11.73
C LEU A 166 11.56 -15.28 13.19
N LYS A 167 11.35 -14.32 14.07
CA LYS A 167 11.29 -14.53 15.52
C LYS A 167 9.83 -14.43 15.93
N SER A 168 9.35 -15.40 16.68
CA SER A 168 7.97 -15.42 17.18
C SER A 168 7.93 -14.92 18.62
N LEU A 169 6.89 -14.18 18.96
CA LEU A 169 6.52 -13.81 20.33
C LEU A 169 5.05 -14.16 20.48
N THR A 170 4.73 -15.07 21.39
CA THR A 170 3.34 -15.41 21.72
C THR A 170 2.91 -14.58 22.91
N ILE A 171 1.77 -13.90 22.78
CA ILE A 171 1.14 -13.12 23.85
C ILE A 171 -0.26 -13.66 24.05
N GLU A 172 -0.58 -14.16 25.24
CA GLU A 172 -1.90 -14.71 25.55
C GLU A 172 -2.42 -14.20 26.90
N PRO A 173 -3.72 -13.88 27.03
CA PRO A 173 -4.29 -13.58 28.34
C PRO A 173 -4.26 -14.82 29.23
N ASN A 174 -4.21 -14.60 30.54
CA ASN A 174 -4.24 -15.71 31.50
C ASN A 174 -5.60 -16.44 31.57
N GLU A 175 -6.67 -15.80 31.09
CA GLU A 175 -8.03 -16.33 31.03
C GLU A 175 -8.71 -15.92 29.72
N ASP A 176 -9.82 -16.58 29.37
CA ASP A 176 -10.61 -16.25 28.18
C ASP A 176 -11.34 -14.90 28.36
N PRO A 177 -11.02 -13.87 27.55
CA PRO A 177 -11.61 -12.54 27.65
C PRO A 177 -13.13 -12.51 27.43
N SER A 178 -13.71 -13.54 26.79
CA SER A 178 -15.15 -13.65 26.58
C SER A 178 -15.91 -14.07 27.85
N HIS A 179 -15.21 -14.68 28.81
CA HIS A 179 -15.77 -15.18 30.06
C HIS A 179 -15.40 -14.29 31.27
N ARG A 180 -14.19 -13.75 31.31
CA ARG A 180 -13.73 -12.86 32.39
C ARG A 180 -12.66 -11.89 31.89
N GLU A 181 -12.59 -10.71 32.53
CA GLU A 181 -11.51 -9.77 32.32
C GLU A 181 -10.15 -10.37 32.76
N PRO A 182 -9.16 -10.48 31.86
CA PRO A 182 -7.83 -11.01 32.19
C PRO A 182 -7.10 -10.13 33.22
N THR A 183 -6.35 -10.76 34.11
CA THR A 183 -5.57 -10.05 35.13
C THR A 183 -4.11 -9.85 34.73
N PHE A 184 -3.60 -10.64 33.76
CA PHE A 184 -2.28 -10.47 33.18
C PHE A 184 -2.15 -11.17 31.82
N LEU A 185 -1.02 -10.96 31.16
CA LEU A 185 -0.68 -11.61 29.90
C LEU A 185 0.53 -12.52 30.09
N TRP A 186 0.50 -13.70 29.50
CA TRP A 186 1.70 -14.50 29.29
C TRP A 186 2.41 -14.04 28.03
N ILE A 187 3.72 -13.94 28.12
CA ILE A 187 4.63 -13.60 27.02
C ILE A 187 5.63 -14.76 26.88
N ASP A 188 5.70 -15.36 25.70
CA ASP A 188 6.64 -16.44 25.37
C ASP A 188 7.46 -16.07 24.12
N ASP A 189 8.78 -16.01 24.27
CA ASP A 189 9.74 -15.68 23.19
C ASP A 189 10.37 -16.93 22.53
N GLY A 190 9.81 -18.11 22.81
CA GLY A 190 10.31 -19.42 22.39
C GLY A 190 11.45 -19.96 23.25
N ARG A 191 11.93 -19.19 24.24
CA ARG A 191 12.97 -19.60 25.19
C ARG A 191 12.49 -19.57 26.63
N SER A 192 11.62 -18.61 26.98
CA SER A 192 11.07 -18.46 28.31
C SER A 192 9.66 -17.87 28.24
N ARG A 193 8.81 -18.31 29.18
CA ARG A 193 7.46 -17.78 29.37
C ARG A 193 7.40 -16.95 30.64
N ARG A 194 6.85 -15.74 30.55
CA ARG A 194 6.79 -14.76 31.65
C ARG A 194 5.41 -14.11 31.72
N GLN A 195 5.05 -13.65 32.91
CA GLN A 195 3.89 -12.80 33.17
C GLN A 195 4.28 -11.33 33.02
#